data_AF-A0A496KW17-F1
#
_entry.id   AF-A0A496KW17-F1
#
_cell.length_a   1.000
_cell.length_b   1.000
_cell.length_c   1.000
_cell.angle_alpha   90.00
_cell.angle_beta   90.00
_cell.angle_gamma   90.00
#
_symmetry.space_group_name_H-M   'P 1'
#
loop_
_entity.id
_entity.type
_entity.pdbx_description
1 polymer ?
#
loop_
_entity_poly.entity_id
_entity_poly.type
_entity_poly.pdbx_seq_one_letter_code
_entity_poly.pdbx_strand_id
1 'polypeptide(L)'
;MNFKKSIYKLFHPAWGEVVMLHRVVVERSKLYDNRLMEISPEDLERTIITYKDKGYLFATLDDVAQYIELQRRPNKKFVCFTLDDGYSDNFEHAYKIFKKHNCPFAVYVSTDFPEYKALLWWYSLETLLLENERIELADGTCFECRSMEEKNKAFRALRLKIFDVKTSDMRYYLTWLFGHYDLNFERLVEKNSLSWSQIKILADESLCTI
;
A
#
# COMPACT_ATOMS: atom_id res chain seq x y z
N MET A 1 22.34 -19.12 -12.19
CA MET A 1 21.74 -18.01 -12.98
C MET A 1 20.92 -18.63 -14.11
N ASN A 2 19.62 -18.34 -14.21
CA ASN A 2 18.69 -19.15 -15.02
C ASN A 2 18.79 -18.77 -16.51
N PHE A 3 19.38 -19.64 -17.34
CA PHE A 3 19.78 -19.37 -18.75
C PHE A 3 18.65 -18.81 -19.62
N LYS A 4 17.41 -19.29 -19.43
CA LYS A 4 16.20 -18.77 -20.11
C LYS A 4 15.90 -17.30 -19.81
N LYS A 5 16.13 -16.83 -18.56
CA LYS A 5 15.94 -15.41 -18.20
C LYS A 5 17.01 -14.52 -18.85
N SER A 6 18.22 -15.02 -19.05
CA SER A 6 19.29 -14.26 -19.73
C SER A 6 19.00 -14.04 -21.20
N ILE A 7 18.50 -15.06 -21.92
CA ILE A 7 18.14 -14.93 -23.33
C ILE A 7 16.94 -13.99 -23.51
N TYR A 8 15.90 -14.11 -22.68
CA TYR A 8 14.74 -13.22 -22.73
C TYR A 8 15.13 -11.73 -22.55
N LYS A 9 16.04 -11.43 -21.60
CA LYS A 9 16.56 -10.08 -21.36
C LYS A 9 17.40 -9.53 -22.51
N LEU A 10 18.00 -10.40 -23.33
CA LEU A 10 18.76 -10.02 -24.52
C LEU A 10 17.84 -9.47 -25.62
N PHE A 11 16.67 -10.08 -25.77
CA PHE A 11 15.66 -9.70 -26.78
C PHE A 11 14.60 -8.71 -26.27
N HIS A 12 14.46 -8.56 -24.94
CA HIS A 12 13.57 -7.58 -24.30
C HIS A 12 14.38 -6.78 -23.28
N PRO A 13 15.27 -5.88 -23.73
CA PRO A 13 16.07 -5.09 -22.82
C PRO A 13 15.15 -4.20 -21.97
N ALA A 14 15.21 -4.34 -20.64
CA ALA A 14 14.41 -3.51 -19.75
C ALA A 14 14.81 -2.02 -19.86
N TRP A 15 13.84 -1.16 -20.13
CA TRP A 15 14.04 0.30 -20.22
C TRP A 15 14.13 0.94 -18.84
N GLY A 16 13.42 0.37 -17.86
CA GLY A 16 13.41 0.82 -16.48
C GLY A 16 12.51 -0.05 -15.61
N GLU A 17 12.23 0.43 -14.42
CA GLU A 17 11.41 -0.22 -13.40
C GLU A 17 10.37 0.78 -12.87
N VAL A 18 9.13 0.32 -12.66
CA VAL A 18 8.09 1.07 -11.95
C VAL A 18 7.91 0.37 -10.61
N VAL A 19 8.27 1.05 -9.53
CA VAL A 19 8.24 0.53 -8.17
C VAL A 19 6.92 0.96 -7.54
N MET A 20 6.07 -0.01 -7.26
CA MET A 20 4.78 0.19 -6.59
C MET A 20 4.93 0.00 -5.09
N LEU A 21 4.59 1.03 -4.34
CA LEU A 21 4.51 1.05 -2.88
C LEU A 21 3.05 1.30 -2.46
N HIS A 22 2.73 1.10 -1.19
CA HIS A 22 1.44 1.52 -0.63
C HIS A 22 1.65 2.28 0.68
N ARG A 23 2.35 1.65 1.62
CA ARG A 23 2.54 2.15 2.99
C ARG A 23 4.02 2.34 3.32
N VAL A 24 4.39 3.49 3.88
CA VAL A 24 5.72 3.83 4.39
C VAL A 24 5.63 4.08 5.91
N VAL A 25 5.69 3.02 6.71
CA VAL A 25 5.35 3.07 8.15
C VAL A 25 6.56 2.84 9.05
N VAL A 26 6.62 3.57 10.17
CA VAL A 26 7.64 3.36 11.21
C VAL A 26 7.34 2.08 12.00
N GLU A 27 6.09 1.93 12.46
CA GLU A 27 5.63 0.75 13.17
C GLU A 27 4.85 -0.16 12.23
N ARG A 28 5.41 -1.35 11.99
CA ARG A 28 4.80 -2.34 11.11
C ARG A 28 3.67 -3.09 11.79
N SER A 29 2.64 -3.41 11.01
CA SER A 29 1.55 -4.30 11.38
C SER A 29 2.08 -5.61 12.00
N LYS A 30 1.39 -6.15 13.01
CA LYS A 30 1.76 -7.40 13.68
C LYS A 30 1.28 -8.61 12.91
N LEU A 31 0.18 -8.48 12.16
CA LEU A 31 -0.31 -9.50 11.26
C LEU A 31 0.46 -9.49 9.94
N TYR A 32 0.79 -10.69 9.48
CA TYR A 32 1.62 -10.89 8.30
C TYR A 32 0.99 -10.26 7.06
N ASP A 33 -0.31 -10.51 6.83
CA ASP A 33 -0.99 -10.09 5.61
C ASP A 33 -1.11 -8.57 5.49
N ASN A 34 -1.37 -7.86 6.60
CA ASN A 34 -1.37 -6.39 6.63
C ASN A 34 0.04 -5.80 6.43
N ARG A 35 1.07 -6.51 6.91
CA ARG A 35 2.48 -6.09 6.77
C ARG A 35 3.02 -6.18 5.34
N LEU A 36 2.41 -6.98 4.47
CA LEU A 36 2.94 -7.29 3.13
C LEU A 36 3.17 -6.06 2.24
N MET A 37 2.40 -4.99 2.46
CA MET A 37 2.44 -3.77 1.64
C MET A 37 3.15 -2.60 2.33
N GLU A 38 3.80 -2.88 3.47
CA GLU A 38 4.54 -1.90 4.25
C GLU A 38 6.04 -1.93 3.92
N ILE A 39 6.64 -0.74 3.81
CA ILE A 39 8.08 -0.52 3.84
C ILE A 39 8.42 0.47 4.97
N SER A 40 9.60 0.36 5.58
CA SER A 40 10.03 1.38 6.54
C SER A 40 10.58 2.62 5.83
N PRO A 41 10.57 3.81 6.45
CA PRO A 41 11.23 4.99 5.94
C PRO A 41 12.70 4.75 5.57
N GLU A 42 13.44 4.01 6.40
CA GLU A 42 14.85 3.68 6.19
C GLU A 42 15.05 2.74 5.00
N ASP A 43 14.15 1.77 4.83
CA ASP A 43 14.18 0.83 3.71
C ASP A 43 13.82 1.54 2.38
N LEU A 44 12.89 2.49 2.40
CA LEU A 44 12.59 3.35 1.26
C LEU A 44 13.81 4.20 0.88
N GLU A 45 14.41 4.88 1.86
CA GLU A 45 15.60 5.71 1.62
C GLU A 45 16.77 4.86 1.07
N ARG A 46 17.01 3.69 1.66
CA ARG A 46 18.03 2.75 1.16
C ARG A 46 17.74 2.29 -0.26
N THR A 47 16.48 2.09 -0.61
CA THR A 47 16.06 1.73 -1.97
C THR A 47 16.40 2.84 -2.97
N ILE A 48 16.07 4.09 -2.65
CA ILE A 48 16.39 5.26 -3.48
C ILE A 48 17.91 5.40 -3.66
N ILE A 49 18.69 5.32 -2.57
CA ILE A 49 20.16 5.37 -2.64
C ILE A 49 20.70 4.25 -3.54
N THR A 50 20.16 3.03 -3.42
CA THR A 50 20.58 1.90 -4.25
C THR A 50 20.35 2.15 -5.74
N TYR A 51 19.23 2.76 -6.14
CA TYR A 51 19.00 3.12 -7.54
C TYR A 51 19.96 4.22 -8.02
N LYS A 52 20.26 5.20 -7.15
CA LYS A 52 21.22 6.27 -7.43
C LYS A 52 22.63 5.71 -7.65
N ASP A 53 23.09 4.81 -6.79
CA ASP A 53 24.41 4.18 -6.88
C ASP A 53 24.54 3.29 -8.13
N LYS A 54 23.44 2.68 -8.57
CA LYS A 54 23.37 1.94 -9.84
C LYS A 54 23.27 2.85 -11.08
N GLY A 55 23.21 4.17 -10.90
CA GLY A 55 23.14 5.14 -11.98
C GLY A 55 21.81 5.14 -12.73
N TYR A 56 20.70 4.78 -12.08
CA TYR A 56 19.37 4.88 -12.68
C TYR A 56 18.97 6.36 -12.84
N LEU A 57 18.17 6.64 -13.87
CA LEU A 57 17.46 7.90 -14.04
C LEU A 57 16.16 7.85 -13.22
N PHE A 58 15.93 8.82 -12.35
CA PHE A 58 14.65 8.93 -11.65
C PHE A 58 13.67 9.67 -12.56
N ALA A 59 12.57 9.00 -12.92
CA ALA A 59 11.62 9.44 -13.93
C ALA A 59 10.23 9.65 -13.32
N THR A 60 9.51 10.66 -13.82
CA THR A 60 8.07 10.82 -13.57
C THR A 60 7.26 9.81 -14.39
N LEU A 61 5.96 9.69 -14.14
CA LEU A 61 5.09 8.90 -15.03
C LEU A 61 5.00 9.50 -16.44
N ASP A 62 5.03 10.83 -16.56
CA ASP A 62 5.04 11.52 -17.85
C ASP A 62 6.30 11.23 -18.67
N ASP A 63 7.47 11.17 -18.00
CA ASP A 63 8.71 10.73 -18.63
C ASP A 63 8.57 9.32 -19.18
N VAL A 64 8.00 8.40 -18.38
CA VAL A 64 7.79 7.01 -18.78
C VAL A 64 6.83 6.91 -19.96
N ALA A 65 5.71 7.65 -19.94
CA ALA A 65 4.76 7.73 -21.04
C ALA A 65 5.45 8.25 -22.31
N GLN A 66 6.21 9.33 -22.22
CA GLN A 66 6.96 9.90 -23.34
C GLN A 66 7.98 8.92 -23.92
N TYR A 67 8.71 8.17 -23.09
CA TYR A 67 9.66 7.15 -23.58
C TYR A 67 8.94 6.08 -24.41
N ILE A 68 7.76 5.65 -23.96
CA ILE A 68 6.93 4.64 -24.64
C ILE A 68 6.37 5.20 -25.94
N GLU A 69 5.74 6.38 -25.91
CA GLU A 69 5.10 6.99 -27.08
C GLU A 69 6.10 7.29 -28.20
N LEU A 70 7.25 7.86 -27.84
CA LEU A 70 8.31 8.19 -28.81
C LEU A 70 9.16 6.99 -29.20
N GLN A 71 8.91 5.80 -28.61
CA GLN A 71 9.77 4.61 -28.74
C GLN A 71 11.25 4.94 -28.51
N ARG A 72 11.52 5.89 -27.61
CA ARG A 72 12.85 6.44 -27.37
C ARG A 72 13.32 6.05 -25.99
N ARG A 73 14.16 5.03 -25.95
CA ARG A 73 14.76 4.55 -24.71
C ARG A 73 15.75 5.60 -24.14
N PRO A 74 15.72 5.86 -22.82
CA PRO A 74 16.74 6.69 -22.18
C PRO A 74 18.12 6.02 -22.21
N ASN A 75 19.17 6.82 -22.16
CA ASN A 75 20.57 6.36 -22.16
C ASN A 75 20.94 5.56 -20.89
N LYS A 76 20.15 5.69 -19.83
CA LYS A 76 20.25 4.96 -18.56
C LYS A 76 18.93 4.26 -18.30
N LYS A 77 18.94 3.18 -17.53
CA LYS A 77 17.68 2.61 -17.04
C LYS A 77 16.97 3.64 -16.17
N PHE A 78 15.65 3.74 -16.29
CA PHE A 78 14.87 4.59 -15.40
C PHE A 78 14.32 3.82 -14.19
N VAL A 79 13.98 4.54 -13.12
CA VAL A 79 13.11 4.08 -12.04
C VAL A 79 12.02 5.15 -11.83
N CYS A 80 10.77 4.71 -11.72
CA CYS A 80 9.63 5.54 -11.35
C CYS A 80 9.02 4.95 -10.07
N PHE A 81 8.72 5.81 -9.08
CA PHE A 81 8.10 5.38 -7.83
C PHE A 81 6.63 5.76 -7.81
N THR A 82 5.76 4.82 -7.46
CA THR A 82 4.33 5.05 -7.27
C THR A 82 3.91 4.60 -5.88
N LEU A 83 2.95 5.29 -5.28
CA LEU A 83 2.29 4.90 -4.04
C LEU A 83 0.79 4.81 -4.30
N ASP A 84 0.21 3.65 -4.02
CA ASP A 84 -1.21 3.42 -4.25
C ASP A 84 -2.04 3.77 -3.00
N ASP A 85 -3.36 3.80 -3.19
CA ASP A 85 -4.42 4.10 -2.23
C ASP A 85 -4.48 5.54 -1.68
N GLY A 86 -3.35 6.16 -1.36
CA GLY A 86 -3.30 7.49 -0.74
C GLY A 86 -3.40 7.45 0.79
N TYR A 87 -2.57 6.62 1.43
CA TYR A 87 -2.45 6.60 2.88
C TYR A 87 -1.73 7.82 3.46
N SER A 88 -2.06 8.21 4.69
CA SER A 88 -1.51 9.39 5.39
C SER A 88 0.02 9.36 5.49
N ASP A 89 0.61 8.18 5.67
CA ASP A 89 2.07 7.98 5.73
C ASP A 89 2.81 8.29 4.41
N ASN A 90 2.10 8.34 3.27
CA ASN A 90 2.66 8.86 2.02
C ASN A 90 3.09 10.33 2.18
N PHE A 91 2.34 11.11 2.96
CA PHE A 91 2.66 12.51 3.27
C PHE A 91 3.57 12.63 4.49
N GLU A 92 3.30 11.88 5.55
CA GLU A 92 4.03 12.02 6.82
C GLU A 92 5.48 11.54 6.73
N HIS A 93 5.73 10.49 5.95
CA HIS A 93 7.02 9.81 5.85
C HIS A 93 7.59 9.82 4.43
N ALA A 94 6.85 9.27 3.46
CA ALA A 94 7.39 9.04 2.11
C ALA A 94 7.79 10.35 1.43
N TYR A 95 6.91 11.36 1.44
CA TYR A 95 7.13 12.66 0.83
C TYR A 95 8.45 13.32 1.28
N LYS A 96 8.76 13.29 2.57
CA LYS A 96 9.99 13.89 3.12
C LYS A 96 11.24 13.20 2.56
N ILE A 97 11.20 11.88 2.38
CA ILE A 97 12.31 11.10 1.83
C ILE A 97 12.48 11.39 0.33
N PHE A 98 11.39 11.34 -0.44
CA PHE A 98 11.43 11.66 -1.86
C PHE A 98 11.98 13.05 -2.11
N LYS A 99 11.52 14.05 -1.34
CA LYS A 99 12.02 15.42 -1.39
C LYS A 99 13.50 15.54 -1.04
N LYS A 100 13.96 14.87 0.02
CA LYS A 100 15.37 14.84 0.45
C LYS A 100 16.30 14.37 -0.68
N HIS A 101 15.84 13.43 -1.51
CA HIS A 101 16.65 12.86 -2.60
C HIS A 101 16.35 13.44 -3.98
N ASN A 102 15.48 14.45 -4.07
CA ASN A 102 14.98 15.00 -5.35
C ASN A 102 14.48 13.88 -6.29
N CYS A 103 13.73 12.95 -5.71
CA CYS A 103 13.20 11.77 -6.38
C CYS A 103 11.73 12.01 -6.72
N PRO A 104 11.35 12.12 -8.01
CA PRO A 104 9.94 12.17 -8.39
C PRO A 104 9.19 10.91 -8.00
N PHE A 105 7.90 11.06 -7.69
CA PHE A 105 6.99 9.98 -7.34
C PHE A 105 5.55 10.32 -7.76
N ALA A 106 4.69 9.31 -7.85
CA ALA A 106 3.26 9.49 -8.08
C ALA A 106 2.45 8.88 -6.94
N VAL A 107 1.31 9.47 -6.59
CA VAL A 107 0.37 8.92 -5.61
C VAL A 107 -0.99 8.70 -6.28
N TYR A 108 -1.40 7.44 -6.42
CA TYR A 108 -2.74 7.09 -6.90
C TYR A 108 -3.73 7.14 -5.73
N VAL A 109 -4.59 8.14 -5.72
CA VAL A 109 -5.54 8.36 -4.61
C VAL A 109 -6.85 7.60 -4.84
N SER A 110 -7.21 6.75 -3.89
CA SER A 110 -8.56 6.19 -3.77
C SER A 110 -9.47 7.23 -3.11
N THR A 111 -10.37 7.87 -3.86
CA THR A 111 -11.16 9.03 -3.37
C THR A 111 -12.07 8.73 -2.17
N ASP A 112 -12.44 7.47 -1.96
CA ASP A 112 -13.21 7.06 -0.78
C ASP A 112 -12.43 7.16 0.55
N PHE A 113 -11.10 7.27 0.49
CA PHE A 113 -10.23 7.45 1.66
C PHE A 113 -10.36 8.86 2.24
N PRO A 114 -10.07 9.95 1.50
CA PRO A 114 -10.27 11.32 1.99
C PRO A 114 -11.74 11.69 2.20
N GLU A 115 -12.68 10.90 1.67
CA GLU A 115 -14.12 11.04 1.92
C GLU A 115 -14.63 10.19 3.11
N TYR A 116 -13.76 9.40 3.74
CA TYR A 116 -14.09 8.52 4.87
C TYR A 116 -15.20 7.50 4.58
N LYS A 117 -15.33 7.10 3.31
CA LYS A 117 -16.33 6.12 2.84
C LYS A 117 -15.80 4.70 2.84
N ALA A 118 -14.49 4.54 2.67
CA ALA A 118 -13.81 3.25 2.79
C ALA A 118 -14.01 2.65 4.19
N LEU A 119 -13.78 1.34 4.32
CA LEU A 119 -13.94 0.64 5.61
C LEU A 119 -12.62 0.23 6.25
N LEU A 120 -11.53 0.15 5.47
CA LEU A 120 -10.21 -0.38 5.88
C LEU A 120 -10.32 -1.56 6.87
N TRP A 121 -11.24 -2.49 6.60
CA TRP A 121 -11.69 -3.51 7.54
C TRP A 121 -10.55 -4.38 8.07
N TRP A 122 -9.46 -4.52 7.30
CA TRP A 122 -8.28 -5.26 7.67
C TRP A 122 -7.54 -4.68 8.88
N TYR A 123 -7.60 -3.36 9.11
CA TYR A 123 -7.08 -2.77 10.34
C TYR A 123 -8.01 -3.02 11.53
N SER A 124 -9.33 -3.02 11.32
CA SER A 124 -10.29 -3.42 12.35
C SER A 124 -10.08 -4.87 12.77
N LEU A 125 -9.88 -5.77 11.81
CA LEU A 125 -9.60 -7.19 12.10
C LEU A 125 -8.29 -7.36 12.85
N GLU A 126 -7.24 -6.62 12.47
CA GLU A 126 -5.98 -6.70 13.19
C GLU A 126 -6.13 -6.31 14.65
N THR A 127 -6.74 -5.16 14.94
CA THR A 127 -7.02 -4.73 16.32
C THR A 127 -7.84 -5.79 17.06
N LEU A 128 -8.95 -6.23 16.47
CA LEU A 128 -9.84 -7.24 17.05
C LEU A 128 -9.09 -8.54 17.41
N LEU A 129 -8.30 -9.06 16.48
CA LEU A 129 -7.55 -10.30 16.66
C LEU A 129 -6.41 -10.13 17.67
N LEU A 130 -5.77 -8.96 17.72
CA LEU A 130 -4.69 -8.70 18.66
C LEU A 130 -5.21 -8.58 20.10
N GLU A 131 -6.39 -8.01 20.32
CA GLU A 131 -6.96 -7.72 21.63
C GLU A 131 -7.74 -8.89 22.26
N ASN A 132 -8.07 -9.93 21.47
CA ASN A 132 -8.90 -11.04 21.94
C ASN A 132 -8.17 -12.38 21.85
N GLU A 133 -8.37 -13.24 22.85
CA GLU A 133 -7.89 -14.62 22.84
C GLU A 133 -8.83 -15.59 22.12
N ARG A 134 -10.09 -15.19 21.93
CA ARG A 134 -11.11 -15.89 21.15
C ARG A 134 -12.07 -14.86 20.57
N ILE A 135 -12.47 -15.06 19.31
CA ILE A 135 -13.54 -14.29 18.68
C ILE A 135 -14.71 -15.18 18.28
N GLU A 136 -15.91 -14.62 18.32
CA GLU A 136 -17.16 -15.25 17.92
C GLU A 136 -17.93 -14.25 17.04
N LEU A 137 -18.26 -14.66 15.83
CA LEU A 137 -18.99 -13.83 14.87
C LEU A 137 -20.50 -14.02 15.01
N ALA A 138 -21.27 -13.09 14.48
CA ALA A 138 -22.75 -13.15 14.55
C ALA A 138 -23.37 -14.38 13.85
N ASP A 139 -22.62 -15.05 12.97
CA ASP A 139 -23.05 -16.30 12.33
C ASP A 139 -22.64 -17.57 13.08
N GLY A 140 -22.10 -17.41 14.29
CA GLY A 140 -21.62 -18.50 15.16
C GLY A 140 -20.22 -18.99 14.83
N THR A 141 -19.55 -18.47 13.79
CA THR A 141 -18.15 -18.84 13.50
C THR A 141 -17.25 -18.38 14.64
N CYS A 142 -16.40 -19.26 15.14
CA CYS A 142 -15.47 -18.96 16.23
C CYS A 142 -14.02 -19.14 15.79
N PHE A 143 -13.11 -18.31 16.30
CA PHE A 143 -11.67 -18.48 16.14
C PHE A 143 -10.96 -18.35 17.48
N GLU A 144 -10.03 -19.26 17.76
CA GLU A 144 -9.03 -19.07 18.80
C GLU A 144 -7.95 -18.11 18.28
N CYS A 145 -7.45 -17.25 19.17
CA CYS A 145 -6.55 -16.14 18.88
C CYS A 145 -5.49 -15.99 20.00
N ARG A 146 -5.00 -17.08 20.59
CA ARG A 146 -4.09 -17.04 21.76
C ARG A 146 -2.64 -16.84 21.35
N SER A 147 -2.30 -17.25 20.14
CA SER A 147 -0.96 -17.13 19.54
C SER A 147 -0.97 -16.29 18.26
N MET A 148 0.20 -15.81 17.84
CA MET A 148 0.28 -15.10 16.56
C MET A 148 -0.03 -15.97 15.36
N GLU A 149 0.27 -17.28 15.43
CA GLU A 149 -0.06 -18.21 14.36
C GLU A 149 -1.59 -18.32 14.19
N GLU A 150 -2.32 -18.48 15.30
CA GLU A 150 -3.77 -18.52 15.33
C GLU A 150 -4.39 -17.21 14.82
N LYS A 151 -3.89 -16.05 15.26
CA LYS A 151 -4.36 -14.75 14.80
C LYS A 151 -4.17 -14.56 13.29
N ASN A 152 -3.02 -14.96 12.74
CA ASN A 152 -2.80 -14.92 11.29
C ASN A 152 -3.71 -15.89 10.52
N LYS A 153 -3.94 -17.09 11.07
CA LYS A 153 -4.88 -18.06 10.49
C LYS A 153 -6.31 -17.52 10.48
N ALA A 154 -6.76 -16.93 11.59
CA ALA A 154 -8.06 -16.30 11.72
C ALA A 154 -8.22 -15.13 10.74
N PHE A 155 -7.21 -14.25 10.65
CA PHE A 155 -7.21 -13.15 9.69
C PHE A 155 -7.42 -13.63 8.25
N ARG A 156 -6.67 -14.65 7.82
CA ARG A 156 -6.80 -15.21 6.46
C ARG A 156 -8.17 -15.82 6.21
N ALA A 157 -8.69 -16.57 7.17
CA ALA A 157 -10.02 -17.16 7.07
C ALA A 157 -11.12 -16.09 6.98
N LEU A 158 -11.05 -15.05 7.82
CA LEU A 158 -11.95 -13.91 7.78
C LEU A 158 -11.84 -13.14 6.47
N ARG A 159 -10.62 -12.89 5.97
CA ARG A 159 -10.38 -12.23 4.69
C ARG A 159 -11.05 -12.97 3.53
N LEU A 160 -10.89 -14.30 3.47
CA LEU A 160 -11.56 -15.12 2.45
C LEU A 160 -13.08 -15.02 2.56
N LYS A 161 -13.62 -15.13 3.78
CA LYS A 161 -15.06 -14.98 4.04
C LYS A 161 -15.61 -13.62 3.62
N ILE A 162 -14.86 -12.54 3.85
CA ILE A 162 -15.23 -11.17 3.44
C ILE A 162 -15.15 -11.02 1.91
N PHE A 163 -14.19 -11.65 1.24
CA PHE A 163 -14.06 -11.59 -0.22
C PHE A 163 -15.10 -12.44 -0.96
N ASP A 164 -15.54 -13.55 -0.36
CA ASP A 164 -16.50 -14.45 -0.99
C ASP A 164 -17.96 -13.99 -0.86
N VAL A 165 -18.24 -12.99 -0.02
CA VAL A 165 -19.60 -12.51 0.19
C VAL A 165 -20.10 -11.74 -1.02
N LYS A 166 -21.30 -12.08 -1.48
CA LYS A 166 -22.02 -11.34 -2.52
C LYS A 166 -23.01 -10.39 -1.86
N THR A 167 -22.56 -9.19 -1.54
CA THR A 167 -23.41 -8.12 -0.99
C THR A 167 -23.22 -6.84 -1.78
N SER A 168 -24.30 -6.07 -1.94
CA SER A 168 -24.24 -4.68 -2.42
C SER A 168 -23.91 -3.70 -1.30
N ASP A 169 -24.00 -4.13 -0.03
CA ASP A 169 -23.71 -3.31 1.15
C ASP A 169 -22.70 -4.03 2.05
N MET A 170 -21.42 -3.73 1.82
CA MET A 170 -20.30 -4.26 2.58
C MET A 170 -20.29 -3.72 4.02
N ARG A 171 -20.72 -2.47 4.22
CA ARG A 171 -20.74 -1.84 5.55
C ARG A 171 -21.74 -2.56 6.44
N TYR A 172 -22.97 -2.76 5.95
CA TYR A 172 -23.99 -3.53 6.68
C TYR A 172 -23.51 -4.94 7.01
N TYR A 173 -22.92 -5.65 6.04
CA TYR A 173 -22.41 -7.01 6.27
C TYR A 173 -21.34 -7.06 7.37
N LEU A 174 -20.36 -6.16 7.35
CA LEU A 174 -19.30 -6.14 8.37
C LEU A 174 -19.83 -5.71 9.73
N THR A 175 -20.71 -4.71 9.80
CA THR A 175 -21.35 -4.30 11.05
C THR A 175 -22.17 -5.43 11.67
N TRP A 176 -22.91 -6.19 10.86
CA TRP A 176 -23.61 -7.38 11.34
C TRP A 176 -22.64 -8.47 11.79
N LEU A 177 -21.68 -8.84 10.93
CA LEU A 177 -20.78 -9.98 11.18
C LEU A 177 -19.98 -9.80 12.48
N PHE A 178 -19.53 -8.57 12.74
CA PHE A 178 -18.76 -8.20 13.92
C PHE A 178 -19.61 -7.50 15.00
N GLY A 179 -20.94 -7.66 15.00
CA GLY A 179 -21.84 -6.93 15.90
C GLY A 179 -21.63 -7.17 17.41
N HIS A 180 -20.80 -8.14 17.79
CA HIS A 180 -20.34 -8.35 19.17
C HIS A 180 -19.18 -7.44 19.59
N TYR A 181 -18.61 -6.68 18.64
CA TYR A 181 -17.40 -5.89 18.81
C TYR A 181 -17.65 -4.43 18.42
N ASP A 182 -17.02 -3.52 19.15
CA ASP A 182 -17.04 -2.10 18.82
C ASP A 182 -15.97 -1.79 17.76
N LEU A 183 -16.33 -2.00 16.48
CA LEU A 183 -15.46 -1.67 15.35
C LEU A 183 -15.81 -0.28 14.79
N ASN A 184 -14.83 0.62 14.83
CA ASN A 184 -14.97 1.96 14.27
C ASN A 184 -14.17 2.09 12.96
N PHE A 185 -14.84 1.85 11.83
CA PHE A 185 -14.23 1.90 10.50
C PHE A 185 -13.87 3.33 10.10
N GLU A 186 -14.74 4.30 10.42
CA GLU A 186 -14.58 5.71 10.07
C GLU A 186 -13.29 6.28 10.68
N ARG A 187 -13.05 6.03 11.98
CA ARG A 187 -11.84 6.48 12.68
C ARG A 187 -10.57 5.89 12.08
N LEU A 188 -10.62 4.64 11.61
CA LEU A 188 -9.47 4.00 10.98
C LEU A 188 -9.16 4.62 9.62
N VAL A 189 -10.19 4.94 8.83
CA VAL A 189 -10.01 5.60 7.53
C VAL A 189 -9.48 7.01 7.75
N GLU A 190 -10.07 7.77 8.67
CA GLU A 190 -9.60 9.11 9.02
C GLU A 190 -8.14 9.12 9.46
N LYS A 191 -7.74 8.20 10.33
CA LYS A 191 -6.36 8.10 10.83
C LYS A 191 -5.35 7.73 9.73
N ASN A 192 -5.74 6.86 8.80
CA ASN A 192 -4.81 6.23 7.87
C ASN A 192 -4.82 6.84 6.46
N SER A 193 -5.70 7.79 6.17
CA SER A 193 -5.87 8.34 4.82
C SER A 193 -5.26 9.73 4.70
N LEU A 194 -4.78 10.07 3.51
CA LEU A 194 -4.55 11.46 3.18
C LEU A 194 -5.86 12.24 3.25
N SER A 195 -5.80 13.45 3.80
CA SER A 195 -6.87 14.43 3.68
C SER A 195 -6.79 15.18 2.35
N TRP A 196 -7.90 15.79 1.92
CA TRP A 196 -7.92 16.64 0.73
C TRP A 196 -6.90 17.80 0.78
N SER A 197 -6.64 18.35 1.97
CA SER A 197 -5.62 19.40 2.13
C SER A 197 -4.21 18.87 1.89
N GLN A 198 -3.87 17.68 2.41
CA GLN A 198 -2.58 17.04 2.15
C GLN A 198 -2.43 16.64 0.68
N ILE A 199 -3.48 16.12 0.05
CA ILE A 199 -3.48 15.79 -1.38
C ILE A 199 -3.19 17.04 -2.22
N LYS A 200 -3.81 18.18 -1.89
CA LYS A 200 -3.54 19.44 -2.58
C LYS A 200 -2.09 19.90 -2.42
N ILE A 201 -1.51 19.78 -1.23
CA ILE A 201 -0.11 20.11 -0.99
C ILE A 201 0.82 19.22 -1.83
N LEU A 202 0.51 17.92 -1.94
CA LEU A 202 1.27 17.01 -2.79
C LEU A 202 1.10 17.37 -4.27
N ALA A 203 -0.10 17.69 -4.73
CA ALA A 203 -0.35 18.09 -6.12
C ALA A 203 0.38 19.38 -6.53
N ASP A 204 0.60 20.29 -5.58
CA ASP A 204 1.35 21.53 -5.80
C ASP A 204 2.89 21.31 -5.74
N GLU A 205 3.37 20.12 -5.35
CA GLU A 205 4.79 19.80 -5.30
C GLU A 205 5.32 19.32 -6.65
N SER A 206 6.39 19.96 -7.12
CA SER A 206 7.04 19.66 -8.41
C SER A 206 7.51 18.22 -8.59
N LEU A 207 7.73 17.49 -7.50
CA LEU A 207 8.19 16.11 -7.47
C LEU A 207 7.05 15.09 -7.41
N CYS A 208 5.81 15.50 -7.20
CA CYS A 208 4.68 14.59 -7.00
C CYS A 208 3.66 14.73 -8.13
N THR A 209 3.24 13.59 -8.68
CA THR A 209 2.05 13.49 -9.54
C THR A 209 0.92 12.85 -8.74
N ILE A 210 -0.32 13.36 -8.89
CA ILE A 210 -1.54 12.78 -8.31
C ILE A 210 -2.43 12.27 -9.45
#